data_AF-A0AA37V804-F1
#
_entry.id   AF-A0AA37V804-F1
#
_cell.length_a   1.000
_cell.length_b   1.000
_cell.length_c   1.000
_cell.angle_alpha   90.00
_cell.angle_beta   90.00
_cell.angle_gamma   90.00
#
_symmetry.space_group_name_H-M   'P 1'
#
loop_
_entity.id
_entity.type
_entity.pdbx_description
1 polymer ?
#
loop_
_entity_poly.entity_id
_entity_poly.type
_entity_poly.pdbx_seq_one_letter_code
_entity_poly.pdbx_strand_id
1 'polypeptide(L)'
;MTPLRHTIRSLSPARLAIAGGAIAMTVLGACADGPTAPAAAPLTPTAAPQTGRINDVLGATVGSLATVLKRSTPLPAQLTASATIGSAGGTLSLPGTGLTLTVPAGAVHVPTVFTITAPAGRGIWYEFGPSGAHFDVPLTVTQELPATLLSKLFGGQMLDAVYFADGTQNEATGTALAKEILPITLNATGTRATFKVNHFSGYMVSSGRSRSFSDE
;
A
#
# COMPACT_ATOMS: atom_id res chain seq x y z
N MET A 1 -24.35 -4.79 50.97
CA MET A 1 -22.94 -5.21 50.81
C MET A 1 -22.92 -6.73 50.74
N THR A 2 -22.83 -7.29 49.53
CA THR A 2 -22.82 -8.74 49.30
C THR A 2 -21.93 -9.01 48.08
N PRO A 3 -20.80 -9.71 48.17
CA PRO A 3 -19.95 -9.96 47.02
C PRO A 3 -20.40 -11.22 46.27
N LEU A 4 -20.74 -11.06 44.98
CA LEU A 4 -20.94 -12.16 44.05
C LEU A 4 -19.56 -12.73 43.65
N ARG A 5 -19.27 -13.97 44.05
CA ARG A 5 -18.06 -14.70 43.63
C ARG A 5 -18.32 -15.34 42.26
N HIS A 6 -17.60 -14.90 41.23
CA HIS A 6 -17.56 -15.60 39.94
C HIS A 6 -16.42 -16.61 39.92
N THR A 7 -16.80 -17.88 39.82
CA THR A 7 -15.90 -19.03 39.61
C THR A 7 -15.58 -19.16 38.12
N ILE A 8 -14.36 -18.84 37.72
CA ILE A 8 -13.88 -19.06 36.33
C ILE A 8 -13.31 -20.48 36.26
N ARG A 9 -13.97 -21.35 35.47
CA ARG A 9 -13.48 -22.70 35.15
C ARG A 9 -12.38 -22.62 34.10
N SER A 10 -11.23 -23.17 34.45
CA SER A 10 -10.10 -23.47 33.56
C SER A 10 -10.48 -24.58 32.58
N LEU A 11 -10.24 -24.38 31.28
CA LEU A 11 -10.34 -25.41 30.25
C LEU A 11 -8.95 -25.65 29.66
N SER A 12 -8.51 -26.89 29.78
CA SER A 12 -7.22 -27.42 29.33
C SER A 12 -7.16 -27.61 27.80
N PRO A 13 -5.95 -27.69 27.20
CA PRO A 13 -5.76 -27.74 25.75
C PRO A 13 -5.97 -29.15 25.18
N ALA A 14 -6.72 -29.24 24.08
CA ALA A 14 -6.80 -30.45 23.25
C ALA A 14 -5.61 -30.49 22.29
N ARG A 15 -4.73 -31.47 22.49
CA ARG A 15 -3.64 -31.82 21.57
C ARG A 15 -4.23 -32.66 20.44
N LEU A 16 -4.09 -32.21 19.19
CA LEU A 16 -4.38 -33.03 18.01
C LEU A 16 -3.06 -33.35 17.31
N ALA A 17 -2.62 -34.61 17.44
CA ALA A 17 -1.53 -35.19 16.69
C ALA A 17 -2.08 -35.68 15.34
N ILE A 18 -1.47 -35.28 14.22
CA ILE A 18 -1.75 -35.87 12.91
C ILE A 18 -0.46 -36.52 12.41
N ALA A 19 -0.58 -37.83 12.20
CA ALA A 19 0.43 -38.77 11.77
C ALA A 19 0.83 -38.56 10.31
N GLY A 20 2.09 -38.91 10.01
CA GLY A 20 2.69 -38.81 8.70
C GLY A 20 2.15 -39.80 7.68
N GLY A 21 2.20 -39.37 6.42
CA GLY A 21 2.09 -40.23 5.25
C GLY A 21 3.25 -39.90 4.32
N ALA A 22 4.20 -40.83 4.19
CA ALA A 22 5.24 -40.81 3.17
C ALA A 22 4.63 -41.33 1.85
N ILE A 23 4.78 -40.59 0.76
CA ILE A 23 4.53 -41.08 -0.60
C ILE A 23 5.80 -40.84 -1.41
N ALA A 24 6.31 -41.95 -1.96
CA ALA A 24 7.53 -42.05 -2.74
C ALA A 24 7.27 -41.87 -4.25
N MET A 25 8.27 -41.29 -4.92
CA MET A 25 8.76 -41.47 -6.30
C MET A 25 7.76 -41.77 -7.44
N THR A 26 7.85 -41.03 -8.56
CA THR A 26 8.63 -41.46 -9.76
C THR A 26 8.65 -40.41 -10.88
N VAL A 27 9.71 -40.50 -11.68
CA VAL A 27 10.23 -39.65 -12.76
C VAL A 27 9.40 -39.77 -14.05
N LEU A 28 9.38 -38.74 -14.90
CA LEU A 28 9.60 -38.79 -16.37
C LEU A 28 9.74 -37.36 -16.92
N GLY A 29 10.76 -37.15 -17.76
CA GLY A 29 11.05 -35.87 -18.41
C GLY A 29 10.14 -35.58 -19.60
N ALA A 30 9.95 -34.28 -19.86
CA ALA A 30 9.46 -33.78 -21.14
C ALA A 30 10.18 -32.46 -21.46
N CYS A 31 11.11 -32.52 -22.41
CA CYS A 31 11.51 -31.36 -23.19
C CYS A 31 10.45 -31.16 -24.28
N ALA A 32 9.80 -30.01 -24.32
CA ALA A 32 9.12 -29.54 -25.52
C ALA A 32 8.94 -28.01 -25.49
N ASP A 33 9.54 -27.39 -26.51
CA ASP A 33 9.17 -26.16 -27.19
C ASP A 33 9.11 -24.84 -26.41
N GLY A 34 10.15 -24.04 -26.63
CA GLY A 34 10.20 -22.63 -26.25
C GLY A 34 9.19 -21.79 -27.02
N PRO A 35 8.57 -20.78 -26.38
CA PRO A 35 7.67 -19.87 -27.06
C PRO A 35 8.46 -19.01 -28.06
N THR A 36 8.07 -19.09 -29.34
CA THR A 36 8.45 -18.09 -30.33
C THR A 36 7.77 -16.78 -29.94
N ALA A 37 8.54 -15.82 -29.43
CA ALA A 37 8.04 -14.50 -29.09
C ALA A 37 7.52 -13.79 -30.36
N PRO A 38 6.29 -13.24 -30.37
CA PRO A 38 5.87 -12.36 -31.46
C PRO A 38 6.70 -11.08 -31.44
N ALA A 39 7.10 -10.63 -32.63
CA ALA A 39 7.78 -9.35 -32.83
C ALA A 39 6.92 -8.20 -32.26
N ALA A 40 7.49 -7.43 -31.34
CA ALA A 40 6.87 -6.25 -30.78
C ALA A 40 6.63 -5.22 -31.90
N ALA A 41 5.36 -4.89 -32.15
CA ALA A 41 5.01 -3.71 -32.93
C ALA A 41 5.39 -2.44 -32.14
N PRO A 42 5.98 -1.41 -32.78
CA PRO A 42 6.25 -0.14 -32.12
C PRO A 42 4.93 0.56 -31.79
N LEU A 43 4.59 0.60 -30.50
CA LEU A 43 3.52 1.45 -30.00
C LEU A 43 4.00 2.90 -30.04
N THR A 44 3.48 3.66 -31.01
CA THR A 44 3.52 5.12 -30.97
C THR A 44 2.53 5.59 -29.91
N PRO A 45 2.96 6.34 -28.87
CA PRO A 45 2.03 6.96 -27.95
C PRO A 45 1.35 8.13 -28.68
N THR A 46 0.11 7.93 -29.14
CA THR A 46 -0.78 9.04 -29.47
C THR A 46 -1.40 9.52 -28.16
N ALA A 47 -0.71 10.42 -27.47
CA ALA A 47 -1.28 11.13 -26.34
C ALA A 47 -2.38 12.07 -26.86
N ALA A 48 -3.63 11.80 -26.47
CA ALA A 48 -4.73 12.73 -26.69
C ALA A 48 -4.51 13.99 -25.84
N PRO A 49 -4.72 15.20 -26.38
CA PRO A 49 -4.57 16.43 -25.62
C PRO A 49 -5.70 16.53 -24.58
N GLN A 50 -5.35 16.34 -23.30
CA GLN A 50 -6.23 16.68 -22.19
C GLN A 50 -6.26 18.20 -22.04
N THR A 51 -7.29 18.79 -22.61
CA THR A 51 -7.62 20.21 -22.41
C THR A 51 -8.32 20.37 -21.06
N GLY A 52 -7.66 21.08 -20.14
CA GLY A 52 -8.34 21.79 -19.07
C GLY A 52 -8.04 21.31 -17.65
N ARG A 53 -6.92 21.79 -17.08
CA ARG A 53 -6.91 22.42 -15.75
C ARG A 53 -5.60 23.20 -15.51
N ILE A 54 -5.73 24.52 -15.53
CA ILE A 54 -4.70 25.56 -15.35
C ILE A 54 -4.09 25.65 -13.93
N ASN A 55 -4.00 24.52 -13.21
CA ASN A 55 -3.09 24.37 -12.06
C ASN A 55 -1.92 23.42 -12.39
N ASP A 56 -1.71 23.10 -13.67
CA ASP A 56 -0.60 22.33 -14.21
C ASP A 56 0.67 23.19 -14.31
N VAL A 57 1.11 23.71 -13.17
CA VAL A 57 2.36 24.47 -13.02
C VAL A 57 3.24 23.73 -12.02
N LEU A 58 4.25 23.08 -12.58
CA LEU A 58 5.36 22.32 -11.99
C LEU A 58 5.01 20.89 -11.53
N GLY A 59 5.38 19.95 -12.40
CA GLY A 59 5.49 18.54 -12.12
C GLY A 59 6.20 18.24 -10.81
N ALA A 60 5.88 17.06 -10.28
CA ALA A 60 6.49 16.42 -9.13
C ALA A 60 7.92 16.91 -8.89
N THR A 61 8.12 17.78 -7.89
CA THR A 61 9.46 18.06 -7.38
C THR A 61 9.92 16.81 -6.63
N VAL A 62 10.43 15.86 -7.41
CA VAL A 62 11.29 14.78 -6.94
C VAL A 62 12.34 15.41 -6.03
N GLY A 63 12.51 14.86 -4.84
CA GLY A 63 13.40 15.39 -3.81
C GLY A 63 12.73 16.33 -2.80
N SER A 64 11.48 16.74 -2.97
CA SER A 64 10.78 17.49 -1.90
C SER A 64 10.63 16.65 -0.62
N LEU A 65 10.79 17.29 0.54
CA LEU A 65 10.62 16.63 1.83
C LEU A 65 9.14 16.67 2.20
N ALA A 66 8.51 15.51 2.25
CA ALA A 66 7.10 15.39 2.57
C ALA A 66 6.92 14.98 4.04
N THR A 67 5.92 15.55 4.71
CA THR A 67 5.54 15.24 6.09
C THR A 67 4.37 14.27 6.11
N VAL A 68 4.52 13.19 6.86
CA VAL A 68 3.51 12.14 6.98
C VAL A 68 2.28 12.63 7.75
N LEU A 69 1.09 12.27 7.29
CA LEU A 69 -0.12 12.34 8.09
C LEU A 69 -0.03 11.33 9.24
N LYS A 70 -0.40 11.75 10.45
CA LYS A 70 -0.27 10.92 11.65
C LYS A 70 -1.61 10.34 12.10
N ARG A 71 -1.59 9.11 12.60
CA ARG A 71 -2.68 8.45 13.32
C ARG A 71 -2.91 9.11 14.68
N SER A 72 -4.16 9.15 15.11
CA SER A 72 -4.55 9.64 16.44
C SER A 72 -4.09 8.71 17.56
N THR A 73 -4.00 7.41 17.29
CA THR A 73 -3.44 6.37 18.15
C THR A 73 -2.30 5.67 17.42
N PRO A 74 -1.11 5.52 18.02
CA PRO A 74 -0.01 4.79 17.40
C PRO A 74 -0.35 3.30 17.26
N LEU A 75 0.14 2.68 16.18
CA LEU A 75 0.18 1.23 16.09
C LEU A 75 1.20 0.71 17.12
N PRO A 76 0.82 -0.24 17.99
CA PRO A 76 1.73 -0.75 19.04
C PRO A 76 2.83 -1.65 18.48
N ALA A 77 2.62 -2.22 17.30
CA ALA A 77 3.55 -3.07 16.58
C ALA A 77 3.31 -2.92 15.07
N GLN A 78 4.23 -3.45 14.27
CA GLN A 78 4.04 -3.59 12.83
C GLN A 78 2.83 -4.49 12.53
N LEU A 79 2.05 -4.13 11.52
CA LEU A 79 0.96 -4.95 11.00
C LEU A 79 1.27 -5.35 9.55
N THR A 80 0.98 -6.59 9.19
CA THR A 80 1.15 -7.09 7.82
C THR A 80 -0.07 -7.91 7.41
N ALA A 81 -0.48 -7.78 6.15
CA ALA A 81 -1.51 -8.61 5.53
C ALA A 81 -1.04 -9.06 4.14
N SER A 82 -1.45 -10.26 3.73
CA SER A 82 -1.08 -10.82 2.42
C SER A 82 -2.25 -11.55 1.78
N ALA A 83 -2.30 -11.56 0.44
CA ALA A 83 -3.25 -12.36 -0.33
C ALA A 83 -2.67 -12.73 -1.71
N THR A 84 -3.00 -13.92 -2.21
CA THR A 84 -2.72 -14.29 -3.60
C THR A 84 -3.85 -13.79 -4.49
N ILE A 85 -3.54 -12.90 -5.44
CA ILE A 85 -4.50 -12.31 -6.36
C ILE A 85 -4.06 -12.64 -7.79
N GLY A 86 -5.01 -13.10 -8.61
CA GLY A 86 -4.80 -13.43 -10.02
C GLY A 86 -5.44 -12.42 -10.97
N SER A 87 -5.56 -12.81 -12.23
CA SER A 87 -6.07 -11.95 -13.32
C SER A 87 -7.49 -11.45 -13.17
N ALA A 88 -8.32 -12.13 -12.36
CA ALA A 88 -9.66 -11.67 -12.02
C ALA A 88 -9.67 -10.42 -11.12
N GLY A 89 -8.52 -10.04 -10.55
CA GLY A 89 -8.44 -8.99 -9.54
C GLY A 89 -8.85 -9.47 -8.15
N GLY A 90 -8.89 -8.55 -7.20
CA GLY A 90 -9.20 -8.85 -5.81
C GLY A 90 -8.98 -7.66 -4.88
N THR A 91 -9.09 -7.91 -3.58
CA THR A 91 -8.88 -6.90 -2.55
C THR A 91 -8.03 -7.45 -1.41
N LEU A 92 -7.14 -6.62 -0.89
CA LEU A 92 -6.35 -6.90 0.31
C LEU A 92 -6.57 -5.77 1.31
N SER A 93 -7.10 -6.09 2.48
CA SER A 93 -7.26 -5.12 3.57
C SER A 93 -6.22 -5.37 4.64
N LEU A 94 -5.76 -4.29 5.28
CA LEU A 94 -4.89 -4.33 6.46
C LEU A 94 -5.70 -3.83 7.67
N PRO A 95 -6.37 -4.73 8.41
CA PRO A 95 -7.19 -4.35 9.56
C PRO A 95 -6.37 -3.56 10.59
N GLY A 96 -7.01 -2.61 11.27
CA GLY A 96 -6.37 -1.75 12.28
C GLY A 96 -5.67 -0.51 11.73
N THR A 97 -5.39 -0.44 10.43
CA THR A 97 -4.86 0.78 9.79
C THR A 97 -5.90 1.55 8.98
N GLY A 98 -7.01 0.89 8.63
CA GLY A 98 -8.03 1.44 7.74
C GLY A 98 -7.61 1.49 6.28
N LEU A 99 -6.57 0.72 5.90
CA LEU A 99 -6.10 0.65 4.52
C LEU A 99 -6.68 -0.56 3.79
N THR A 100 -7.12 -0.32 2.55
CA THR A 100 -7.53 -1.34 1.59
C THR A 100 -6.84 -1.09 0.25
N LEU A 101 -6.26 -2.14 -0.32
CA LEU A 101 -5.76 -2.20 -1.69
C LEU A 101 -6.78 -2.95 -2.55
N THR A 102 -7.18 -2.35 -3.66
CA THR A 102 -8.01 -2.98 -4.69
C THR A 102 -7.17 -3.21 -5.94
N VAL A 103 -7.05 -4.47 -6.33
CA VAL A 103 -6.39 -4.92 -7.56
C VAL A 103 -7.48 -5.15 -8.61
N PRO A 104 -7.58 -4.31 -9.65
CA PRO A 104 -8.58 -4.53 -10.69
C PRO A 104 -8.24 -5.76 -11.53
N ALA A 105 -9.24 -6.28 -12.24
CA ALA A 105 -9.03 -7.33 -13.23
C ALA A 105 -8.01 -6.88 -14.28
N GLY A 106 -7.14 -7.79 -14.70
CA GLY A 106 -6.07 -7.52 -15.67
C GLY A 106 -4.85 -6.75 -15.14
N ALA A 107 -4.82 -6.37 -13.85
CA ALA A 107 -3.63 -5.73 -13.28
C ALA A 107 -2.41 -6.67 -13.19
N VAL A 108 -2.65 -7.98 -13.10
CA VAL A 108 -1.63 -9.04 -13.14
C VAL A 108 -2.11 -10.20 -14.01
N HIS A 109 -1.19 -10.91 -14.66
CA HIS A 109 -1.50 -12.05 -15.53
C HIS A 109 -1.29 -13.42 -14.88
N VAL A 110 -0.48 -13.47 -13.81
CA VAL A 110 -0.21 -14.69 -13.03
C VAL A 110 -0.63 -14.49 -11.57
N PRO A 111 -1.07 -15.53 -10.85
CA PRO A 111 -1.31 -15.44 -9.42
C PRO A 111 -0.09 -14.88 -8.68
N THR A 112 -0.26 -13.73 -8.04
CA THR A 112 0.82 -12.97 -7.39
C THR A 112 0.48 -12.81 -5.91
N VAL A 113 1.46 -12.99 -5.03
CA VAL A 113 1.30 -12.74 -3.59
C VAL A 113 1.48 -11.25 -3.33
N PHE A 114 0.38 -10.57 -3.04
CA PHE A 114 0.35 -9.18 -2.62
C PHE A 114 0.58 -9.11 -1.12
N THR A 115 1.41 -8.17 -0.67
CA THR A 115 1.63 -7.89 0.75
C THR A 115 1.51 -6.41 1.05
N ILE A 116 1.02 -6.07 2.24
CA ILE A 116 0.96 -4.71 2.76
C ILE A 116 1.52 -4.75 4.17
N THR A 117 2.52 -3.93 4.44
CA THR A 117 3.10 -3.76 5.77
C THR A 117 2.95 -2.33 6.25
N ALA A 118 2.47 -2.15 7.47
CA ALA A 118 2.45 -0.88 8.18
C ALA A 118 3.39 -0.95 9.39
N PRO A 119 4.50 -0.21 9.41
CA PRO A 119 5.38 -0.07 10.57
C PRO A 119 4.64 0.41 11.83
N ALA A 120 5.22 0.13 12.99
CA ALA A 120 4.69 0.62 14.27
C ALA A 120 4.69 2.15 14.33
N GLY A 121 3.90 2.71 15.27
CA GLY A 121 3.87 4.15 15.50
C GLY A 121 2.74 4.89 14.77
N ARG A 122 2.92 6.21 14.60
CA ARG A 122 1.83 7.11 14.15
C ARG A 122 1.83 7.38 12.65
N GLY A 123 2.92 7.20 11.93
CA GLY A 123 3.00 7.59 10.52
C GLY A 123 2.08 6.74 9.63
N ILE A 124 1.26 7.37 8.80
CA ILE A 124 0.49 6.70 7.75
C ILE A 124 1.41 6.47 6.54
N TRP A 125 2.28 5.49 6.67
CA TRP A 125 3.10 4.95 5.60
C TRP A 125 2.96 3.43 5.54
N TYR A 126 3.21 2.88 4.35
CA TYR A 126 3.00 1.49 4.02
C TYR A 126 4.07 1.04 3.05
N GLU A 127 4.49 -0.21 3.21
CA GLU A 127 5.33 -0.91 2.24
C GLU A 127 4.44 -1.92 1.52
N PHE A 128 4.43 -1.85 0.19
CA PHE A 128 3.69 -2.79 -0.65
C PHE A 128 4.65 -3.79 -1.28
N GLY A 129 4.28 -5.07 -1.25
CA GLY A 129 5.03 -6.15 -1.85
C GLY A 129 4.24 -6.90 -2.93
N PRO A 130 4.94 -7.45 -3.95
CA PRO A 130 6.39 -7.48 -4.09
C PRO A 130 6.99 -6.12 -4.53
N SER A 131 8.08 -5.70 -3.88
CA SER A 131 8.73 -4.41 -4.16
C SER A 131 9.24 -4.35 -5.61
N GLY A 132 9.09 -3.21 -6.26
CA GLY A 132 9.48 -2.99 -7.65
C GLY A 132 8.56 -3.60 -8.69
N ALA A 133 7.45 -4.25 -8.30
CA ALA A 133 6.47 -4.74 -9.26
C ALA A 133 5.75 -3.58 -9.95
N HIS A 134 5.43 -3.76 -11.24
CA HIS A 134 4.65 -2.84 -12.06
C HIS A 134 3.36 -3.52 -12.53
N PHE A 135 2.30 -2.73 -12.71
CA PHE A 135 0.97 -3.24 -13.05
C PHE A 135 0.46 -2.65 -14.35
N ASP A 136 -0.15 -3.49 -15.20
CA ASP A 136 -0.73 -3.07 -16.48
C ASP A 136 -1.98 -2.19 -16.29
N VAL A 137 -2.66 -2.37 -15.16
CA VAL A 137 -3.81 -1.56 -14.74
C VAL A 137 -3.51 -0.97 -13.36
N PRO A 138 -3.64 0.37 -13.18
CA PRO A 138 -3.38 1.01 -11.90
C PRO A 138 -4.21 0.40 -10.76
N LEU A 139 -3.55 0.07 -9.66
CA LEU A 139 -4.20 -0.38 -8.43
C LEU A 139 -4.81 0.81 -7.71
N THR A 140 -5.84 0.56 -6.89
CA THR A 140 -6.47 1.62 -6.08
C THR A 140 -6.15 1.40 -4.61
N VAL A 141 -5.55 2.40 -3.97
CA VAL A 141 -5.31 2.42 -2.53
C VAL A 141 -6.36 3.31 -1.88
N THR A 142 -7.00 2.79 -0.84
CA THR A 142 -7.98 3.52 -0.03
C THR A 142 -7.52 3.57 1.41
N GLN A 143 -7.54 4.77 2.01
CA GLN A 143 -7.21 5.01 3.40
C GLN A 143 -8.39 5.67 4.12
N GLU A 144 -8.86 5.05 5.20
CA GLU A 144 -9.81 5.67 6.13
C GLU A 144 -9.10 6.69 7.04
N LEU A 145 -9.66 7.89 7.14
CA LEU A 145 -9.10 9.05 7.84
C LEU A 145 -9.68 9.39 9.24
N PRO A 146 -10.80 8.81 9.75
CA PRO A 146 -11.33 9.17 11.07
C PRO A 146 -10.35 8.93 12.23
N ALA A 147 -9.45 7.95 12.10
CA ALA A 147 -8.45 7.61 13.11
C ALA A 147 -7.11 8.38 12.94
N THR A 148 -7.17 9.58 12.36
CA THR A 148 -6.00 10.40 12.05
C THR A 148 -6.06 11.75 12.74
N LEU A 149 -4.94 12.47 12.72
CA LEU A 149 -4.86 13.84 13.22
C LEU A 149 -5.25 14.87 12.15
N LEU A 150 -5.87 14.45 11.03
CA LEU A 150 -6.29 15.34 9.95
C LEU A 150 -7.21 16.47 10.43
N SER A 151 -8.15 16.18 11.32
CA SER A 151 -9.06 17.19 11.88
C SER A 151 -8.35 18.25 12.75
N LYS A 152 -7.11 17.99 13.17
CA LYS A 152 -6.27 18.94 13.92
C LYS A 152 -5.36 19.76 13.00
N LEU A 153 -5.33 19.44 11.72
CA LEU A 153 -4.58 20.20 10.72
C LEU A 153 -5.42 21.42 10.33
N PHE A 154 -4.88 22.61 10.57
CA PHE A 154 -5.54 23.87 10.21
C PHE A 154 -5.32 24.20 8.73
N GLY A 155 -6.24 24.94 8.12
CA GLY A 155 -5.98 25.66 6.86
C GLY A 155 -6.14 24.88 5.56
N GLY A 156 -6.99 23.84 5.51
CA GLY A 156 -7.32 23.19 4.23
C GLY A 156 -6.15 22.46 3.58
N GLN A 157 -5.27 21.88 4.41
CA GLN A 157 -4.06 21.18 3.96
C GLN A 157 -4.41 20.15 2.88
N MET A 158 -3.75 20.27 1.73
CA MET A 158 -3.88 19.31 0.64
C MET A 158 -3.19 18.02 1.04
N LEU A 159 -3.90 16.90 0.91
CA LEU A 159 -3.31 15.58 1.07
C LEU A 159 -2.77 15.11 -0.28
N ASP A 160 -1.56 14.58 -0.23
CA ASP A 160 -0.92 13.92 -1.37
C ASP A 160 -0.55 12.49 -0.95
N ALA A 161 -0.56 11.55 -1.88
CA ALA A 161 0.12 10.28 -1.69
C ALA A 161 1.55 10.45 -2.18
N VAL A 162 2.52 10.00 -1.39
CA VAL A 162 3.94 10.17 -1.69
C VAL A 162 4.61 8.82 -1.75
N TYR A 163 5.17 8.50 -2.90
CA TYR A 163 6.13 7.41 -3.07
C TYR A 163 7.48 7.86 -2.51
N PHE A 164 8.10 7.00 -1.72
CA PHE A 164 9.48 7.15 -1.25
C PHE A 164 10.23 5.83 -1.45
N ALA A 165 11.55 5.91 -1.69
CA ALA A 165 12.37 4.71 -1.80
C ALA A 165 12.58 4.08 -0.41
N ASP A 166 12.70 2.76 -0.36
CA ASP A 166 12.88 2.02 0.89
C ASP A 166 14.05 2.59 1.71
N GLY A 167 13.81 2.86 3.00
CA GLY A 167 14.80 3.40 3.93
C GLY A 167 15.04 4.91 3.82
N THR A 168 14.33 5.64 2.95
CA THR A 168 14.45 7.11 2.85
C THR A 168 13.50 7.87 3.79
N GLN A 169 12.63 7.16 4.51
CA GLN A 169 11.78 7.72 5.55
C GLN A 169 12.54 7.89 6.88
N ASN A 170 12.30 9.02 7.54
CA ASN A 170 12.73 9.26 8.91
C ASN A 170 11.50 9.14 9.82
N GLU A 171 11.43 8.04 10.56
CA GLU A 171 10.28 7.76 11.42
C GLU A 171 10.16 8.72 12.61
N ALA A 172 11.30 9.20 13.12
CA ALA A 172 11.36 10.09 14.27
C ALA A 172 10.75 11.46 13.94
N THR A 173 11.07 12.01 12.76
CA THR A 173 10.52 13.29 12.30
C THR A 173 9.18 13.11 11.61
N GLY A 174 8.89 11.93 11.07
CA GLY A 174 7.72 11.67 10.26
C GLY A 174 7.83 12.29 8.86
N THR A 175 9.02 12.22 8.26
CA THR A 175 9.29 12.82 6.94
C THR A 175 9.92 11.83 5.99
N ALA A 176 9.69 11.98 4.68
CA ALA A 176 10.38 11.19 3.66
C ALA A 176 10.67 12.06 2.43
N LEU A 177 11.75 11.73 1.71
CA LEU A 177 12.05 12.35 0.42
C LEU A 177 11.12 11.79 -0.66
N ALA A 178 10.28 12.65 -1.22
CA ALA A 178 9.33 12.27 -2.25
C ALA A 178 10.06 11.89 -3.55
N LYS A 179 9.77 10.70 -4.07
CA LYS A 179 10.19 10.26 -5.39
C LYS A 179 9.09 10.44 -6.44
N GLU A 180 7.84 10.33 -6.03
CA GLU A 180 6.67 10.65 -6.84
C GLU A 180 5.57 11.17 -5.92
N ILE A 181 4.72 12.04 -6.47
CA ILE A 181 3.61 12.66 -5.75
C ILE A 181 2.35 12.38 -6.55
N LEU A 182 1.40 11.74 -5.89
CA LEU A 182 0.17 11.26 -6.48
C LEU A 182 -1.00 12.04 -5.89
N PRO A 183 -1.94 12.52 -6.71
CA PRO A 183 -3.10 13.23 -6.21
C PRO A 183 -3.99 12.28 -5.40
N ILE A 184 -4.43 12.73 -4.23
CA ILE A 184 -5.47 12.05 -3.45
C ILE A 184 -6.83 12.63 -3.80
N THR A 185 -7.79 11.75 -4.06
CA THR A 185 -9.21 12.09 -4.07
C THR A 185 -9.80 11.84 -2.69
N LEU A 186 -10.38 12.87 -2.08
CA LEU A 186 -11.17 12.74 -0.87
C LEU A 186 -12.64 12.46 -1.22
N ASN A 187 -13.30 11.62 -0.43
CA ASN A 187 -14.75 11.53 -0.48
C ASN A 187 -15.41 12.83 0.04
N ALA A 188 -16.72 13.00 -0.17
CA ALA A 188 -17.44 14.23 0.19
C ALA A 188 -17.35 14.60 1.69
N THR A 189 -17.18 13.61 2.56
CA THR A 189 -17.03 13.81 4.01
C THR A 189 -15.58 14.00 4.45
N GLY A 190 -14.60 13.88 3.55
CA GLY A 190 -13.17 13.94 3.87
C GLY A 190 -12.69 12.80 4.79
N THR A 191 -13.49 11.74 4.94
CA THR A 191 -13.16 10.59 5.80
C THR A 191 -12.41 9.50 5.05
N ARG A 192 -12.32 9.57 3.72
CA ARG A 192 -11.64 8.56 2.91
C ARG A 192 -10.77 9.23 1.86
N ALA A 193 -9.50 8.85 1.83
CA ALA A 193 -8.55 9.19 0.78
C ALA A 193 -8.38 8.02 -0.19
N THR A 194 -8.37 8.32 -1.48
CA THR A 194 -8.14 7.34 -2.55
C THR A 194 -7.10 7.86 -3.53
N PHE A 195 -6.14 7.01 -3.90
CA PHE A 195 -5.15 7.30 -4.93
C PHE A 195 -4.83 6.04 -5.74
N LYS A 196 -4.22 6.22 -6.91
CA LYS A 196 -3.86 5.12 -7.81
C LYS A 196 -2.36 4.92 -7.83
N VAL A 197 -1.92 3.66 -7.86
CA VAL A 197 -0.50 3.28 -7.94
C VAL A 197 -0.27 2.33 -9.10
N ASN A 198 0.82 2.52 -9.83
CA ASN A 198 1.23 1.67 -10.95
C ASN A 198 2.40 0.74 -10.61
N HIS A 199 2.99 0.93 -9.43
CA HIS A 199 4.11 0.13 -8.95
C HIS A 199 4.09 0.01 -7.44
N PHE A 200 4.78 -1.02 -6.93
CA PHE A 200 4.92 -1.26 -5.51
C PHE A 200 6.25 -0.80 -4.95
N SER A 201 6.14 -0.05 -3.85
CA SER A 201 7.24 0.42 -3.03
C SER A 201 6.66 0.96 -1.70
N GLY A 202 7.39 1.85 -1.03
CA GLY A 202 6.92 2.63 0.11
C GLY A 202 6.00 3.78 -0.33
N TYR A 203 4.81 3.88 0.26
CA TYR A 203 3.90 5.01 0.09
C TYR A 203 3.44 5.58 1.41
N MET A 204 3.22 6.89 1.46
CA MET A 204 2.61 7.55 2.60
C MET A 204 1.51 8.51 2.20
N VAL A 205 0.57 8.75 3.11
CA VAL A 205 -0.33 9.91 3.02
C VAL A 205 0.39 11.10 3.64
N SER A 206 0.66 12.11 2.84
CA SER A 206 1.32 13.34 3.27
C SER A 206 0.31 14.41 3.68
N SER A 207 0.64 15.15 4.72
CA SER A 207 -0.10 16.33 5.19
C SER A 207 0.56 17.65 4.78
N GLY A 208 1.66 17.63 4.04
CA GLY A 208 2.37 18.84 3.65
C GLY A 208 3.77 18.55 3.14
N ARG A 209 4.35 19.51 2.42
CA ARG A 209 5.67 19.39 1.78
C ARG A 209 6.48 20.66 1.96
N SER A 210 7.79 20.51 2.16
CA SER A 210 8.76 21.60 2.05
C SER A 210 9.76 21.27 0.94
N ARG A 211 10.29 22.30 0.28
CA ARG A 211 11.41 22.11 -0.65
C ARG A 211 12.65 21.80 0.19
N SER A 212 13.34 20.70 -0.11
CA SER A 212 14.70 20.53 0.39
C SER A 212 15.59 21.47 -0.43
N PHE A 213 16.09 22.54 0.18
CA PHE A 213 17.22 23.25 -0.38
C PHE A 213 18.45 22.42 -0.04
N SER A 214 19.01 21.74 -1.03
CA SER A 214 20.40 21.30 -0.95
C SER A 214 21.23 22.53 -1.28
N ASP A 215 21.82 23.16 -0.27
CA ASP A 215 22.88 24.14 -0.47
C ASP A 215 24.02 23.41 -1.22
N GLU A 216 24.38 23.92 -2.41
CA GLU A 216 25.57 23.52 -3.17
C GLU A 216 26.87 23.84 -2.41
#